data_AF-A0A5P9HW72-F1
#
_entry.id   AF-A0A5P9HW72-F1
#
_cell.length_a   1.000
_cell.length_b   1.000
_cell.length_c   1.000
_cell.angle_alpha   90.00
_cell.angle_beta   90.00
_cell.angle_gamma   90.00
#
_symmetry.space_group_name_H-M   'P 1'
#
loop_
_entity.id
_entity.type
_entity.pdbx_description
1 polymer ?
#
loop_
_entity_poly.entity_id
_entity_poly.type
_entity_poly.pdbx_seq_one_letter_code
_entity_poly.pdbx_strand_id
1 'polypeptide(L)'
;MIGRLEKGPGDLFAQSRAEPWAESGPKKSADAPGERLRSEREESRASSRAESRIGRRPAIGPRQVRAGAFGLALACFGAPALAQTTQDRFDEAYRLCVADYGDPSDIGPALVEAGFSHQPEQVSETEILHWYSAPGDADVTILLRTTPLERFCAISSDQIGLSEALQTARALTQTLFPDGLTMPGDMQGRNVQIDSQEGQNEACSGFWTVLGEDVLWVSAGIAGQDPVCIENGTSQLMVVM
;
A
#
# COMPACT_ATOMS: atom_id res chain seq x y z
N MET A 1 66.38 18.98 -7.05
CA MET A 1 65.77 20.05 -6.23
C MET A 1 64.51 20.47 -6.97
N ILE A 2 63.35 19.83 -6.75
CA ILE A 2 62.37 19.98 -5.65
C ILE A 2 61.78 21.40 -5.55
N GLY A 3 60.46 21.47 -5.70
CA GLY A 3 59.56 22.61 -5.45
C GLY A 3 58.57 22.76 -6.62
N ARG A 4 57.56 21.91 -6.81
CA ARG A 4 56.30 21.74 -6.03
C ARG A 4 55.54 23.06 -5.84
N LEU A 5 54.69 23.39 -6.82
CA LEU A 5 53.66 24.42 -6.73
C LEU A 5 52.38 23.78 -6.19
N GLU A 6 51.90 24.33 -5.07
CA GLU A 6 50.62 24.02 -4.45
C GLU A 6 49.47 24.66 -5.23
N LYS A 7 48.44 23.88 -5.53
CA LYS A 7 47.07 24.37 -5.73
C LYS A 7 46.13 23.42 -4.99
N GLY A 8 45.51 23.94 -3.93
CA GLY A 8 44.47 23.25 -3.18
C GLY A 8 43.12 23.20 -3.93
N PRO A 9 42.19 22.36 -3.44
CA PRO A 9 40.83 22.21 -3.96
C PRO A 9 39.99 23.42 -3.47
N GLY A 10 38.94 23.89 -4.13
CA GLY A 10 37.85 23.17 -4.77
C GLY A 10 36.58 23.90 -4.32
N ASP A 11 36.23 24.97 -5.02
CA ASP A 11 34.96 25.69 -4.89
C ASP A 11 34.33 25.75 -6.27
N LEU A 12 33.44 24.80 -6.57
CA LEU A 12 32.46 24.93 -7.64
C LEU A 12 31.15 24.26 -7.21
N PHE A 13 30.47 24.94 -6.29
CA PHE A 13 29.02 25.04 -6.33
C PHE A 13 28.63 25.66 -7.68
N ALA A 14 28.10 24.88 -8.61
CA ALA A 14 27.41 25.40 -9.78
C ALA A 14 26.49 24.35 -10.42
N GLN A 15 25.19 24.54 -10.20
CA GLN A 15 24.15 24.48 -11.24
C GLN A 15 24.07 23.19 -12.09
N SER A 16 23.41 22.16 -11.57
CA SER A 16 22.74 21.18 -12.44
C SER A 16 21.35 21.70 -12.79
N ARG A 17 21.22 22.19 -14.01
CA ARG A 17 19.96 22.57 -14.65
C ARG A 17 19.06 21.33 -14.73
N ALA A 18 17.81 21.48 -14.29
CA ALA A 18 16.74 20.60 -14.68
C ALA A 18 16.53 20.73 -16.20
N GLU A 19 16.74 19.65 -16.94
CA GLU A 19 16.29 19.55 -18.32
C GLU A 19 14.83 19.07 -18.34
N PRO A 20 13.95 19.75 -19.10
CA PRO A 20 12.56 19.34 -19.23
C PRO A 20 12.46 18.14 -20.18
N TRP A 21 11.80 17.08 -19.70
CA TRP A 21 11.47 15.91 -20.51
C TRP A 21 10.57 16.32 -21.67
N ALA A 22 11.05 16.04 -22.88
CA ALA A 22 10.41 16.38 -24.14
C ALA A 22 9.19 15.50 -24.40
N GLU A 23 8.03 16.15 -24.50
CA GLU A 23 6.82 15.60 -25.09
C GLU A 23 7.06 15.19 -26.54
N SER A 24 6.81 13.91 -26.86
CA SER A 24 6.66 13.44 -28.24
C SER A 24 5.27 12.85 -28.42
N GLY A 25 4.29 13.74 -28.65
CA GLY A 25 2.97 13.34 -29.13
C GLY A 25 2.95 13.09 -30.64
N PRO A 26 2.21 12.10 -31.15
CA PRO A 26 1.87 12.03 -32.57
C PRO A 26 0.65 12.92 -32.91
N LYS A 27 0.77 13.63 -34.04
CA LYS A 27 -0.24 14.50 -34.63
C LYS A 27 -1.36 13.72 -35.34
N LYS A 28 -2.60 14.06 -34.97
CA LYS A 28 -3.87 14.17 -35.73
C LYS A 28 -4.07 13.38 -37.05
N SER A 29 -5.17 12.63 -37.06
CA SER A 29 -6.23 12.63 -38.10
C SER A 29 -7.54 12.27 -37.39
N ALA A 30 -8.43 13.20 -37.04
CA ALA A 30 -9.47 13.79 -37.90
C ALA A 30 -10.28 12.72 -38.66
N ASP A 31 -11.33 12.21 -38.01
CA ASP A 31 -12.65 11.98 -38.62
C ASP A 31 -13.71 11.93 -37.51
N ALA A 32 -14.78 12.70 -37.71
CA ALA A 32 -16.08 12.64 -37.03
C ALA A 32 -17.13 12.46 -38.15
N PRO A 33 -18.45 12.23 -37.92
CA PRO A 33 -19.17 12.26 -36.64
C PRO A 33 -20.26 11.15 -36.49
N GLY A 34 -20.91 11.12 -35.31
CA GLY A 34 -22.35 10.85 -35.25
C GLY A 34 -22.79 9.49 -34.71
N GLU A 35 -23.84 9.55 -33.89
CA GLU A 35 -24.73 8.45 -33.51
C GLU A 35 -24.22 7.42 -32.48
N ARG A 36 -24.27 7.80 -31.20
CA ARG A 36 -24.68 6.90 -30.08
C ARG A 36 -24.86 7.67 -28.76
N LEU A 37 -25.71 8.68 -28.78
CA LEU A 37 -26.20 9.34 -27.57
C LEU A 37 -27.72 9.40 -27.67
N ARG A 38 -28.37 8.27 -27.38
CA ARG A 38 -29.82 8.10 -27.09
C ARG A 38 -30.12 6.60 -27.02
N SER A 39 -29.83 5.93 -25.89
CA SER A 39 -30.60 4.73 -25.52
C SER A 39 -30.54 4.34 -24.04
N GLU A 40 -29.55 4.77 -23.25
CA GLU A 40 -29.38 4.22 -21.88
C GLU A 40 -29.95 5.11 -20.75
N ARG A 41 -30.89 6.02 -21.05
CA ARG A 41 -31.50 6.90 -20.04
C ARG A 41 -32.88 6.47 -19.54
N GLU A 42 -33.33 5.25 -19.86
CA GLU A 42 -34.67 4.76 -19.50
C GLU A 42 -34.72 3.45 -18.68
N GLU A 43 -33.59 2.80 -18.36
CA GLU A 43 -33.62 1.46 -17.76
C GLU A 43 -32.98 1.33 -16.36
N SER A 44 -33.13 2.34 -15.50
CA SER A 44 -32.76 2.18 -14.08
C SER A 44 -33.68 2.91 -13.09
N ARG A 45 -34.97 3.02 -13.43
CA ARG A 45 -36.05 3.46 -12.51
C ARG A 45 -37.05 2.35 -12.17
N ALA A 46 -36.64 1.09 -12.31
CA ALA A 46 -37.52 -0.07 -12.09
C ALA A 46 -37.01 -1.07 -11.04
N SER A 47 -36.16 -0.65 -10.08
CA SER A 47 -35.79 -1.47 -8.92
C SER A 47 -36.13 -0.74 -7.62
N SER A 48 -37.40 -0.40 -7.48
CA SER A 48 -37.94 0.25 -6.28
C SER A 48 -39.38 -0.21 -6.07
N ARG A 49 -39.61 -1.53 -5.93
CA ARG A 49 -40.86 -2.12 -5.38
C ARG A 49 -40.78 -3.64 -5.40
N ALA A 50 -40.43 -4.22 -4.26
CA ALA A 50 -40.88 -5.54 -3.83
C ALA A 50 -40.94 -5.47 -2.29
N GLU A 51 -42.12 -5.17 -1.73
CA GLU A 51 -42.92 -6.13 -0.96
C GLU A 51 -42.16 -6.61 0.30
N SER A 52 -42.26 -5.99 1.47
CA SER A 52 -43.45 -5.72 2.32
C SER A 52 -44.42 -6.89 2.43
N ARG A 53 -44.39 -7.50 3.63
CA ARG A 53 -45.31 -8.46 4.27
C ARG A 53 -44.98 -9.94 4.07
N ILE A 54 -44.61 -10.58 5.19
CA ILE A 54 -45.16 -11.79 5.83
C ILE A 54 -44.07 -12.24 6.82
N GLY A 55 -44.27 -12.50 8.11
CA GLY A 55 -45.48 -12.62 8.89
C GLY A 55 -45.17 -12.55 10.39
N ARG A 56 -46.22 -12.25 11.15
CA ARG A 56 -46.28 -12.28 12.60
C ARG A 56 -45.84 -13.65 13.14
N ARG A 57 -45.01 -13.65 14.18
CA ARG A 57 -44.93 -14.76 15.15
C ARG A 57 -45.12 -14.23 16.58
N PRO A 58 -45.72 -15.05 17.45
CA PRO A 58 -46.38 -14.59 18.66
C PRO A 58 -45.43 -14.35 19.82
N ALA A 59 -45.83 -13.43 20.69
CA ALA A 59 -45.23 -13.18 21.98
C ALA A 59 -45.31 -14.42 22.88
N ILE A 60 -44.15 -14.91 23.30
CA ILE A 60 -44.02 -15.85 24.42
C ILE A 60 -43.10 -15.15 25.42
N GLY A 61 -43.67 -14.67 26.51
CA GLY A 61 -42.93 -14.05 27.59
C GLY A 61 -42.14 -15.07 28.40
N PRO A 62 -41.00 -14.69 28.97
CA PRO A 62 -40.43 -15.39 30.11
C PRO A 62 -40.80 -14.71 31.43
N ARG A 63 -41.28 -15.55 32.35
CA ARG A 63 -41.50 -15.27 33.76
C ARG A 63 -40.25 -14.65 34.40
N GLN A 64 -40.48 -13.64 35.24
CA GLN A 64 -39.53 -13.22 36.25
C GLN A 64 -39.23 -14.38 37.21
N VAL A 65 -37.95 -14.69 37.37
CA VAL A 65 -37.43 -15.34 38.57
C VAL A 65 -36.31 -14.45 39.10
N ARG A 66 -36.59 -13.78 40.22
CA ARG A 66 -35.57 -13.19 41.10
C ARG A 66 -34.89 -14.32 41.86
N ALA A 67 -33.57 -14.43 41.78
CA ALA A 67 -32.75 -14.98 42.85
C ALA A 67 -31.32 -14.48 42.65
N GLY A 68 -30.76 -13.85 43.68
CA GLY A 68 -29.46 -13.22 43.65
C GLY A 68 -28.31 -14.22 43.47
N ALA A 69 -27.27 -13.75 42.81
CA ALA A 69 -25.94 -14.33 42.90
C ALA A 69 -24.96 -13.18 43.09
N PHE A 70 -24.19 -13.29 44.16
CA PHE A 70 -23.12 -12.40 44.56
C PHE A 70 -22.15 -12.09 43.41
N GLY A 71 -21.75 -10.83 43.35
CA GLY A 71 -20.74 -10.35 42.42
C GLY A 71 -19.41 -11.08 42.60
N LEU A 72 -19.03 -11.83 41.57
CA LEU A 72 -17.65 -12.09 41.24
C LEU A 72 -17.27 -11.03 40.21
N ALA A 73 -16.67 -9.94 40.70
CA ALA A 73 -15.88 -9.06 39.85
C ALA A 73 -14.71 -9.89 39.33
N LEU A 74 -14.87 -10.50 38.15
CA LEU A 74 -13.72 -10.93 37.37
C LEU A 74 -12.97 -9.64 37.03
N ALA A 75 -11.91 -9.37 37.78
CA ALA A 75 -10.82 -8.58 37.27
C ALA A 75 -10.42 -9.24 35.95
N CYS A 76 -10.74 -8.58 34.82
CA CYS A 76 -10.12 -8.88 33.55
C CYS A 76 -8.62 -8.65 33.77
N PHE A 77 -7.90 -9.69 34.16
CA PHE A 77 -6.48 -9.80 33.92
C PHE A 77 -6.35 -9.66 32.41
N GLY A 78 -6.11 -8.43 31.94
CA GLY A 78 -5.67 -8.19 30.59
C GLY A 78 -4.48 -9.11 30.40
N ALA A 79 -4.63 -10.11 29.53
CA ALA A 79 -3.48 -10.86 29.07
C ALA A 79 -2.45 -9.82 28.63
N PRO A 80 -1.17 -9.95 29.02
CA PRO A 80 -0.17 -9.05 28.49
C PRO A 80 -0.31 -9.15 26.97
N ALA A 81 -0.69 -8.05 26.33
CA ALA A 81 -0.62 -7.95 24.89
C ALA A 81 0.84 -8.28 24.58
N LEU A 82 1.07 -9.45 23.98
CA LEU A 82 2.40 -9.85 23.58
C LEU A 82 2.92 -8.70 22.74
N ALA A 83 4.04 -8.11 23.15
CA ALA A 83 4.63 -7.01 22.42
C ALA A 83 4.88 -7.53 21.00
N GLN A 84 4.14 -6.99 20.02
CA GLN A 84 4.30 -7.38 18.63
C GLN A 84 5.73 -7.06 18.20
N THR A 85 6.34 -7.95 17.45
CA THR A 85 7.65 -7.71 16.86
C THR A 85 7.52 -6.78 15.65
N THR A 86 8.63 -6.18 15.20
CA THR A 86 8.67 -5.41 13.95
C THR A 86 8.21 -6.24 12.76
N GLN A 87 8.58 -7.52 12.73
CA GLN A 87 8.13 -8.45 11.70
C GLN A 87 6.61 -8.64 11.74
N ASP A 88 6.01 -8.82 12.92
CA ASP A 88 4.55 -8.98 13.04
C ASP A 88 3.81 -7.72 12.53
N ARG A 89 4.34 -6.53 12.83
CA ARG A 89 3.77 -5.25 12.36
C ARG A 89 3.91 -5.10 10.85
N PHE A 90 5.05 -5.49 10.28
CA PHE A 90 5.31 -5.45 8.85
C PHE A 90 4.42 -6.43 8.08
N ASP A 91 4.30 -7.66 8.57
CA ASP A 91 3.40 -8.68 8.03
C ASP A 91 1.95 -8.18 7.99
N GLU A 92 1.50 -7.56 9.09
CA GLU A 92 0.15 -7.01 9.19
C GLU A 92 -0.06 -5.82 8.24
N ALA A 93 0.89 -4.89 8.19
CA ALA A 93 0.87 -3.78 7.23
C ALA A 93 0.75 -4.30 5.79
N TYR A 94 1.54 -5.32 5.44
CA TYR A 94 1.48 -5.95 4.12
C TYR A 94 0.12 -6.58 3.84
N ARG A 95 -0.41 -7.38 4.78
CA ARG A 95 -1.74 -8.00 4.64
C ARG A 95 -2.82 -6.94 4.42
N LEU A 96 -2.82 -5.87 5.21
CA LEU A 96 -3.82 -4.81 5.10
C LEU A 96 -3.70 -4.03 3.78
N CYS A 97 -2.48 -3.78 3.30
CA CYS A 97 -2.26 -3.15 1.99
C CYS A 97 -2.77 -3.99 0.81
N VAL A 98 -2.84 -5.33 0.94
CA VAL A 98 -3.29 -6.21 -0.16
C VAL A 98 -4.67 -6.83 0.07
N ALA A 99 -5.27 -6.69 1.27
CA ALA A 99 -6.54 -7.31 1.61
C ALA A 99 -7.69 -6.79 0.75
N ASP A 100 -7.73 -5.47 0.54
CA ASP A 100 -8.74 -4.78 -0.27
C ASP A 100 -8.15 -4.29 -1.60
N TYR A 101 -7.46 -5.21 -2.27
CA TYR A 101 -6.73 -4.97 -3.52
C TYR A 101 -7.56 -4.29 -4.65
N GLY A 102 -8.90 -4.39 -4.60
CA GLY A 102 -9.80 -3.74 -5.56
C GLY A 102 -10.25 -2.31 -5.22
N ASP A 103 -10.20 -1.89 -3.95
CA ASP A 103 -10.59 -0.54 -3.52
C ASP A 103 -9.66 -0.01 -2.41
N PRO A 104 -8.65 0.81 -2.76
CA PRO A 104 -7.72 1.33 -1.77
C PRO A 104 -8.34 2.31 -0.77
N SER A 105 -9.61 2.72 -0.93
CA SER A 105 -10.30 3.58 0.03
C SER A 105 -10.63 2.87 1.35
N ASP A 106 -10.69 1.54 1.35
CA ASP A 106 -10.98 0.72 2.54
C ASP A 106 -9.72 0.43 3.39
N ILE A 107 -8.51 0.57 2.80
CA ILE A 107 -7.24 0.31 3.49
C ILE A 107 -7.04 1.25 4.69
N GLY A 108 -7.33 2.54 4.52
CA GLY A 108 -7.14 3.54 5.59
C GLY A 108 -7.92 3.22 6.87
N PRO A 109 -9.25 3.00 6.78
CA PRO A 109 -10.05 2.52 7.91
C PRO A 109 -9.52 1.22 8.54
N ALA A 110 -9.12 0.23 7.73
CA ALA A 110 -8.60 -1.04 8.23
C ALA A 110 -7.28 -0.87 9.01
N LEU A 111 -6.39 0.03 8.56
CA LEU A 111 -5.17 0.39 9.27
C LEU A 111 -5.46 1.03 10.64
N VAL A 112 -6.43 1.94 10.70
CA VAL A 112 -6.85 2.57 11.96
C VAL A 112 -7.46 1.54 12.91
N GLU A 113 -8.28 0.60 12.41
CA GLU A 113 -8.85 -0.48 13.20
C GLU A 113 -7.76 -1.43 13.75
N ALA A 114 -6.72 -1.70 12.96
CA ALA A 114 -5.53 -2.45 13.38
C ALA A 114 -4.63 -1.68 14.37
N GLY A 115 -4.97 -0.43 14.70
CA GLY A 115 -4.27 0.38 15.70
C GLY A 115 -3.15 1.25 15.15
N PHE A 116 -3.02 1.39 13.82
CA PHE A 116 -2.05 2.32 13.24
C PHE A 116 -2.51 3.77 13.46
N SER A 117 -1.57 4.65 13.81
CA SER A 117 -1.84 6.07 13.97
C SER A 117 -1.80 6.77 12.61
N HIS A 118 -2.90 7.43 12.22
CA HIS A 118 -2.99 8.20 10.97
C HIS A 118 -2.44 9.62 11.12
N GLN A 119 -1.61 10.03 10.17
CA GLN A 119 -1.10 11.38 10.02
C GLN A 119 -1.20 11.84 8.56
N PRO A 120 -2.11 12.76 8.22
CA PRO A 120 -2.13 13.35 6.88
C PRO A 120 -0.99 14.36 6.72
N GLU A 121 -0.40 14.40 5.53
CA GLU A 121 0.58 15.40 5.12
C GLU A 121 0.09 16.13 3.86
N GLN A 122 -0.01 17.45 3.93
CA GLN A 122 -0.39 18.26 2.78
C GLN A 122 0.85 18.63 1.97
N VAL A 123 0.97 18.07 0.75
CA VAL A 123 2.10 18.34 -0.15
C VAL A 123 1.78 19.49 -1.12
N SER A 124 0.50 19.64 -1.48
CA SER A 124 0.02 20.77 -2.30
C SER A 124 -1.42 21.16 -1.93
N GLU A 125 -1.98 22.16 -2.61
CA GLU A 125 -3.39 22.56 -2.40
C GLU A 125 -4.39 21.43 -2.68
N THR A 126 -4.02 20.48 -3.54
CA THR A 126 -4.89 19.40 -4.01
C THR A 126 -4.42 18.00 -3.61
N GLU A 127 -3.26 17.89 -2.98
CA GLU A 127 -2.60 16.62 -2.70
C GLU A 127 -2.34 16.45 -1.21
N ILE A 128 -2.91 15.37 -0.67
CA ILE A 128 -2.72 14.93 0.70
C ILE A 128 -2.16 13.51 0.65
N LEU A 129 -1.01 13.31 1.28
CA LEU A 129 -0.43 12.00 1.55
C LEU A 129 -1.00 11.49 2.87
N HIS A 130 -1.33 10.20 2.93
CA HIS A 130 -1.87 9.57 4.13
C HIS A 130 -0.81 8.64 4.72
N TRP A 131 -0.17 9.09 5.80
CA TRP A 131 0.80 8.30 6.54
C TRP A 131 0.13 7.54 7.68
N TYR A 132 0.57 6.31 7.91
CA TYR A 132 0.17 5.49 9.04
C TYR A 132 1.42 4.96 9.72
N SER A 133 1.48 4.99 11.04
CA SER A 133 2.57 4.40 11.82
C SER A 133 2.04 3.26 12.66
N ALA A 134 2.75 2.14 12.64
CA ALA A 134 2.34 0.96 13.38
C ALA A 134 2.34 1.22 14.91
N PRO A 135 1.48 0.55 15.69
CA PRO A 135 1.38 0.78 17.13
C PRO A 135 2.66 0.38 17.87
N GLY A 136 3.08 1.21 18.83
CA GLY A 136 4.29 1.01 19.61
C GLY A 136 5.45 1.88 19.13
N ASP A 137 6.59 1.26 18.80
CA ASP A 137 7.69 1.94 18.12
C ASP A 137 7.32 2.08 16.63
N ALA A 138 7.42 3.29 16.08
CA ALA A 138 7.05 3.61 14.70
C ALA A 138 8.10 3.12 13.67
N ASP A 139 8.54 1.87 13.84
CA ASP A 139 9.54 1.21 13.01
C ASP A 139 8.99 0.71 11.67
N VAL A 140 7.66 0.59 11.57
CA VAL A 140 6.92 0.34 10.34
C VAL A 140 5.98 1.50 10.07
N THR A 141 6.07 2.05 8.86
CA THR A 141 5.18 3.12 8.39
C THR A 141 4.57 2.75 7.05
N ILE A 142 3.42 3.33 6.76
CA ILE A 142 2.70 3.13 5.52
C ILE A 142 2.38 4.48 4.92
N LEU A 143 2.70 4.68 3.65
CA LEU A 143 2.16 5.77 2.84
C LEU A 143 1.10 5.19 1.92
N LEU A 144 -0.13 5.66 2.08
CA LEU A 144 -1.25 5.32 1.21
C LEU A 144 -1.55 6.49 0.28
N ARG A 145 -1.55 6.22 -1.03
CA ARG A 145 -2.08 7.14 -2.05
C ARG A 145 -3.20 6.44 -2.79
N THR A 146 -4.38 7.06 -2.77
CA THR A 146 -5.63 6.49 -3.34
C THR A 146 -6.17 7.32 -4.51
N THR A 147 -5.36 8.24 -5.05
CA THR A 147 -5.80 9.10 -6.15
C THR A 147 -6.07 8.27 -7.41
N PRO A 148 -6.94 8.71 -8.34
CA PRO A 148 -7.20 7.97 -9.57
C PRO A 148 -5.97 7.75 -10.46
N LEU A 149 -4.94 8.59 -10.33
CA LEU A 149 -3.72 8.51 -11.15
C LEU A 149 -2.63 7.65 -10.48
N GLU A 150 -2.57 7.66 -9.16
CA GLU A 150 -1.55 6.96 -8.38
C GLU A 150 -2.22 6.24 -7.22
N ARG A 151 -2.31 4.92 -7.34
CA ARG A 151 -2.85 3.99 -6.35
C ARG A 151 -1.76 3.06 -5.89
N PHE A 152 -1.27 3.29 -4.68
CA PHE A 152 -0.30 2.40 -4.08
C PHE A 152 -0.35 2.44 -2.56
N CYS A 153 0.14 1.37 -1.97
CA CYS A 153 0.46 1.25 -0.56
C CYS A 153 1.98 1.05 -0.43
N ALA A 154 2.68 2.02 0.13
CA ALA A 154 4.11 1.94 0.37
C ALA A 154 4.35 1.56 1.83
N ILE A 155 5.02 0.45 2.10
CA ILE A 155 5.29 -0.04 3.46
C ILE A 155 6.77 0.08 3.72
N SER A 156 7.15 0.97 4.64
CA SER A 156 8.54 1.25 4.98
C SER A 156 8.90 0.65 6.35
N SER A 157 10.11 0.11 6.47
CA SER A 157 10.68 -0.39 7.71
C SER A 157 12.13 0.03 7.87
N ASP A 158 12.47 0.49 9.07
CA ASP A 158 13.84 0.87 9.44
C ASP A 158 14.66 -0.30 10.00
N GLN A 159 14.06 -1.48 10.14
CA GLN A 159 14.70 -2.66 10.75
C GLN A 159 14.63 -3.93 9.89
N ILE A 160 13.88 -3.90 8.79
CA ILE A 160 13.76 -5.03 7.85
C ILE A 160 14.44 -4.64 6.55
N GLY A 161 15.44 -5.41 6.14
CA GLY A 161 16.17 -5.20 4.90
C GLY A 161 15.38 -5.60 3.65
N LEU A 162 15.85 -5.15 2.48
CA LEU A 162 15.20 -5.39 1.19
C LEU A 162 14.98 -6.88 0.89
N SER A 163 16.00 -7.69 1.14
CA SER A 163 15.96 -9.14 0.86
C SER A 163 14.88 -9.84 1.68
N GLU A 164 14.75 -9.48 2.95
CA GLU A 164 13.78 -10.04 3.88
C GLU A 164 12.36 -9.54 3.58
N ALA A 165 12.22 -8.24 3.33
CA ALA A 165 10.95 -7.62 2.96
C ALA A 165 10.34 -8.28 1.70
N LEU A 166 11.13 -8.44 0.63
CA LEU A 166 10.67 -9.05 -0.62
C LEU A 166 10.30 -10.53 -0.46
N GLN A 167 11.09 -11.30 0.32
CA GLN A 167 10.79 -12.71 0.60
C GLN A 167 9.49 -12.84 1.40
N THR A 168 9.33 -12.02 2.43
CA THR A 168 8.13 -11.97 3.28
C THR A 168 6.89 -11.62 2.46
N ALA A 169 6.95 -10.53 1.70
CA ALA A 169 5.85 -10.07 0.85
C ALA A 169 5.40 -11.15 -0.15
N ARG A 170 6.37 -11.83 -0.79
CA ARG A 170 6.06 -12.91 -1.72
C ARG A 170 5.38 -14.09 -1.02
N ALA A 171 5.90 -14.51 0.13
CA ALA A 171 5.32 -15.62 0.89
C ALA A 171 3.89 -15.29 1.38
N LEU A 172 3.67 -14.06 1.86
CA LEU A 172 2.35 -13.59 2.27
C LEU A 172 1.39 -13.53 1.07
N THR A 173 1.82 -12.98 -0.06
CA THR A 173 1.03 -12.94 -1.30
C THR A 173 0.55 -14.33 -1.70
N GLN A 174 1.46 -15.31 -1.74
CA GLN A 174 1.13 -16.68 -2.10
C GLN A 174 0.20 -17.36 -1.09
N THR A 175 0.22 -16.92 0.16
CA THR A 175 -0.68 -17.42 1.20
C THR A 175 -2.08 -16.80 1.09
N LEU A 176 -2.16 -15.50 0.78
CA LEU A 176 -3.41 -14.75 0.65
C LEU A 176 -4.12 -15.07 -0.67
N PHE A 177 -3.35 -15.32 -1.73
CA PHE A 177 -3.84 -15.60 -3.08
C PHE A 177 -3.28 -16.94 -3.58
N PRO A 178 -3.73 -18.07 -3.02
CA PRO A 178 -3.19 -19.39 -3.37
C PRO A 178 -3.43 -19.79 -4.83
N ASP A 179 -4.48 -19.26 -5.45
CA ASP A 179 -4.80 -19.48 -6.87
C ASP A 179 -4.14 -18.45 -7.80
N GLY A 180 -3.47 -17.44 -7.24
CA GLY A 180 -2.80 -16.38 -7.99
C GLY A 180 -1.50 -16.86 -8.63
N LEU A 181 -1.21 -16.39 -9.85
CA LEU A 181 0.05 -16.70 -10.53
C LEU A 181 1.09 -15.63 -10.21
N THR A 182 1.99 -15.92 -9.28
CA THR A 182 3.10 -15.02 -8.90
C THR A 182 4.35 -15.26 -9.74
N MET A 183 4.83 -14.21 -10.40
CA MET A 183 6.02 -14.19 -11.26
C MET A 183 7.07 -13.21 -10.71
N PRO A 184 8.36 -13.57 -10.72
CA PRO A 184 9.43 -12.65 -10.29
C PRO A 184 9.67 -11.54 -11.33
N GLY A 185 10.17 -10.40 -10.87
CA GLY A 185 10.47 -9.24 -11.70
C GLY A 185 9.32 -8.25 -11.80
N ASP A 186 9.44 -7.29 -12.70
CA ASP A 186 8.32 -6.41 -13.09
C ASP A 186 7.44 -7.04 -14.18
N MET A 187 6.33 -6.38 -14.53
CA MET A 187 5.41 -6.84 -15.57
C MET A 187 6.02 -6.88 -16.98
N GLN A 188 7.16 -6.22 -17.20
CA GLN A 188 7.90 -6.23 -18.47
C GLN A 188 8.98 -7.31 -18.50
N GLY A 189 9.14 -8.05 -17.40
CA GLY A 189 10.15 -9.10 -17.24
C GLY A 189 11.55 -8.57 -16.87
N ARG A 190 11.69 -7.29 -16.50
CA ARG A 190 12.94 -6.78 -15.92
C ARG A 190 13.10 -7.32 -14.50
N ASN A 191 14.36 -7.53 -14.10
CA ASN A 191 14.68 -8.06 -12.78
C ASN A 191 15.93 -7.39 -12.20
N VAL A 192 15.79 -6.14 -11.75
CA VAL A 192 16.83 -5.38 -11.06
C VAL A 192 17.16 -6.08 -9.74
N GLN A 193 18.39 -6.56 -9.64
CA GLN A 193 18.87 -7.28 -8.46
C GLN A 193 19.38 -6.32 -7.39
N ILE A 194 19.19 -6.70 -6.13
CA ILE A 194 19.81 -6.06 -4.97
C ILE A 194 21.32 -6.01 -5.17
N ASP A 195 21.92 -4.86 -4.86
CA ASP A 195 23.36 -4.58 -4.96
C ASP A 195 23.95 -4.65 -6.37
N SER A 196 23.10 -4.71 -7.40
CA SER A 196 23.56 -4.60 -8.80
C SER A 196 23.98 -3.17 -9.14
N GLN A 197 24.78 -3.02 -10.19
CA GLN A 197 25.15 -1.69 -10.70
C GLN A 197 23.91 -0.88 -11.13
N GLU A 198 22.91 -1.55 -11.71
CA GLU A 198 21.63 -0.94 -12.07
C GLU A 198 20.84 -0.50 -10.83
N GLY A 199 20.82 -1.33 -9.78
CA GLY A 199 20.13 -1.06 -8.52
C GLY A 199 20.61 0.17 -7.75
N GLN A 200 21.73 0.79 -8.13
CA GLN A 200 22.16 2.08 -7.55
C GLN A 200 21.24 3.25 -7.94
N ASN A 201 20.45 3.08 -9.02
CA ASN A 201 19.59 4.13 -9.56
C ASN A 201 18.18 3.64 -9.90
N GLU A 202 17.86 2.39 -9.57
CA GLU A 202 16.60 1.73 -9.89
C GLU A 202 16.10 0.94 -8.68
N ALA A 203 14.78 0.86 -8.53
CA ALA A 203 14.14 0.06 -7.50
C ALA A 203 14.32 -1.44 -7.80
N CYS A 204 14.32 -2.26 -6.75
CA CYS A 204 14.34 -3.70 -6.89
C CYS A 204 13.07 -4.15 -7.60
N SER A 205 13.26 -4.93 -8.66
CA SER A 205 12.16 -5.65 -9.25
C SER A 205 11.75 -6.76 -8.28
N GLY A 206 10.56 -6.66 -7.70
CA GLY A 206 10.04 -7.66 -6.77
C GLY A 206 9.35 -8.79 -7.53
N PHE A 207 8.03 -8.72 -7.57
CA PHE A 207 7.18 -9.71 -8.23
C PHE A 207 5.85 -9.09 -8.61
N TRP A 208 5.13 -9.76 -9.50
CA TRP A 208 3.73 -9.45 -9.77
C TRP A 208 2.89 -10.72 -9.69
N THR A 209 1.61 -10.58 -9.34
CA THR A 209 0.67 -11.69 -9.20
C THR A 209 -0.60 -11.39 -9.98
N VAL A 210 -1.00 -12.32 -10.84
CA VAL A 210 -2.29 -12.24 -11.56
C VAL A 210 -3.40 -12.76 -10.66
N LEU A 211 -4.43 -11.93 -10.45
CA LEU A 211 -5.58 -12.20 -9.60
C LEU A 211 -6.88 -12.08 -10.42
N GLY A 212 -7.11 -13.02 -11.33
CA GLY A 212 -8.24 -12.93 -12.27
C GLY A 212 -7.99 -11.90 -13.36
N GLU A 213 -8.74 -10.80 -13.36
CA GLU A 213 -8.60 -9.70 -14.34
C GLU A 213 -7.59 -8.64 -13.91
N ASP A 214 -7.13 -8.69 -12.65
CA ASP A 214 -6.28 -7.67 -12.06
C ASP A 214 -4.84 -8.16 -11.80
N VAL A 215 -3.91 -7.23 -11.52
CA VAL A 215 -2.48 -7.52 -11.32
C VAL A 215 -1.91 -6.75 -10.13
N LEU A 216 -1.61 -7.49 -9.06
CA LEU A 216 -0.83 -6.99 -7.93
C LEU A 216 0.63 -6.89 -8.33
N TRP A 217 1.24 -5.71 -8.24
CA TRP A 217 2.67 -5.53 -8.50
C TRP A 217 3.39 -5.02 -7.25
N VAL A 218 4.51 -5.67 -6.91
CA VAL A 218 5.36 -5.31 -5.79
C VAL A 218 6.77 -4.99 -6.30
N SER A 219 7.26 -3.80 -5.98
CA SER A 219 8.66 -3.42 -6.09
C SER A 219 9.20 -3.00 -4.72
N ALA A 220 10.52 -2.81 -4.61
CA ALA A 220 11.12 -2.40 -3.34
C ALA A 220 12.29 -1.44 -3.52
N GLY A 221 12.53 -0.59 -2.52
CA GLY A 221 13.70 0.28 -2.44
C GLY A 221 14.12 0.52 -0.99
N ILE A 222 15.19 1.28 -0.78
CA ILE A 222 15.57 1.72 0.57
C ILE A 222 14.51 2.68 1.13
N ALA A 223 14.17 2.54 2.41
CA ALA A 223 13.27 3.47 3.10
C ALA A 223 13.79 4.92 2.99
N GLY A 224 12.95 5.83 2.47
CA GLY A 224 13.28 7.24 2.31
C GLY A 224 14.22 7.58 1.14
N GLN A 225 14.67 6.58 0.35
CA GLN A 225 15.50 6.76 -0.84
C GLN A 225 15.03 5.82 -1.97
N ASP A 226 13.83 6.08 -2.49
CA ASP A 226 13.32 5.49 -3.73
C ASP A 226 13.91 6.27 -4.93
N PRO A 227 14.54 5.64 -5.94
CA PRO A 227 14.53 4.21 -6.28
C PRO A 227 15.90 3.54 -6.12
N VAL A 228 16.33 3.24 -4.89
CA VAL A 228 17.63 2.57 -4.65
C VAL A 228 17.43 1.13 -4.19
N CYS A 229 17.94 0.16 -4.96
CA CYS A 229 17.95 -1.27 -4.69
C CYS A 229 19.29 -1.75 -4.10
N ILE A 230 19.61 -1.28 -2.90
CA ILE A 230 20.85 -1.62 -2.18
C ILE A 230 20.51 -2.12 -0.78
N GLU A 231 21.08 -3.25 -0.36
CA GLU A 231 20.83 -3.79 0.97
C GLU A 231 21.52 -2.96 2.05
N ASN A 232 20.75 -2.36 2.96
CA ASN A 232 21.27 -1.55 4.06
C ASN A 232 20.55 -1.81 5.40
N GLY A 233 19.67 -2.83 5.47
CA GLY A 233 18.88 -3.13 6.66
C GLY A 233 17.58 -2.35 6.80
N THR A 234 17.23 -1.49 5.83
CA THR A 234 15.92 -0.87 5.73
C THR A 234 15.24 -1.26 4.42
N SER A 235 13.93 -1.03 4.33
CA SER A 235 13.16 -1.34 3.13
C SER A 235 11.93 -0.46 3.00
N GLN A 236 11.50 -0.27 1.76
CA GLN A 236 10.20 0.26 1.40
C GLN A 236 9.65 -0.62 0.28
N LEU A 237 8.58 -1.35 0.57
CA LEU A 237 7.82 -2.08 -0.44
C LEU A 237 6.78 -1.15 -1.05
N MET A 238 6.74 -1.10 -2.38
CA MET A 238 5.69 -0.41 -3.11
C MET A 238 4.72 -1.47 -3.64
N VAL A 239 3.49 -1.45 -3.13
CA VAL A 239 2.40 -2.33 -3.55
C VAL A 239 1.47 -1.52 -4.45
N VAL A 240 1.45 -1.86 -5.74
CA VAL A 240 0.62 -1.22 -6.77
C VAL A 240 -0.54 -2.13 -7.12
N MET A 241 -1.72 -1.52 -7.23
CA MET A 241 -3.00 -2.22 -7.39
C MET A 241 -3.84 -1.67 -8.52
#